data_AF-A0AA37KL28-F1
#
_entry.id   AF-A0AA37KL28-F1
#
_cell.length_a   1.000
_cell.length_b   1.000
_cell.length_c   1.000
_cell.angle_alpha   90.00
_cell.angle_beta   90.00
_cell.angle_gamma   90.00
#
_symmetry.space_group_name_H-M   'P 1'
#
loop_
_entity.id
_entity.type
_entity.pdbx_description
1 polymer ?
#
loop_
_entity_poly.entity_id
_entity_poly.type
_entity_poly.pdbx_seq_one_letter_code
_entity_poly.pdbx_strand_id
1 'polypeptide(L)'
;MTAEREQRAMNRLRAGAGTYACGGFLAGQSALQRSEICTSLLFDRLERKMRMVEALRHEAAENWNQTFYLLYFRTLGDRQNQEAYLTLARRVSYKTVLRERLAPHAVESLLFGASGLLALYPHDTYTLNLARNFEYLAAKYDIEPMPAGAWQLGDIRPANHPVLRLAQAAEFFAQDEFVMERAMACRTEEEIRRLFCVEASDYWRTHHIPGIAGDDRPKRLGTFKANIIGINLVSVLQFAYGSYTGREALRDSALTLLERLPAEDNRYMRGWHDAGLTPRSAFESQALLQLATEYCAAKRCAECPVGRRILNNLKIGNN
;
A
#
# COMPACT_ATOMS: atom_id res chain seq x y z
N MET A 1 -5.10 -46.84 4.25
CA MET A 1 -6.01 -46.10 3.33
C MET A 1 -6.05 -44.59 3.60
N THR A 2 -6.09 -44.14 4.87
CA THR A 2 -6.08 -42.72 5.27
C THR A 2 -4.83 -41.96 4.78
N ALA A 3 -3.63 -42.49 5.03
CA ALA A 3 -2.37 -41.84 4.63
C ALA A 3 -2.23 -41.64 3.11
N GLU A 4 -2.66 -42.61 2.29
CA GLU A 4 -2.65 -42.48 0.83
C GLU A 4 -3.64 -41.43 0.33
N ARG A 5 -4.82 -41.32 0.96
CA ARG A 5 -5.81 -40.28 0.64
C ARG A 5 -5.29 -38.89 1.00
N GLU A 6 -4.67 -38.74 2.16
CA GLU A 6 -4.03 -37.49 2.59
C GLU A 6 -2.92 -37.06 1.63
N GLN A 7 -2.04 -38.00 1.23
CA GLN A 7 -0.97 -37.71 0.28
C GLN A 7 -1.53 -37.30 -1.09
N ARG A 8 -2.57 -37.99 -1.58
CA ARG A 8 -3.24 -37.62 -2.84
C ARG A 8 -3.88 -36.24 -2.76
N ALA A 9 -4.55 -35.92 -1.65
CA ALA A 9 -5.15 -34.60 -1.44
C ALA A 9 -4.07 -33.50 -1.40
N MET A 10 -2.97 -33.72 -0.68
CA MET A 10 -1.84 -32.78 -0.62
C MET A 10 -1.21 -32.55 -2.01
N ASN A 11 -1.00 -33.61 -2.78
CA ASN A 11 -0.48 -33.51 -4.14
C ASN A 11 -1.41 -32.68 -5.04
N ARG A 12 -2.73 -32.89 -4.95
CA ARG A 12 -3.72 -32.09 -5.69
C ARG A 12 -3.68 -30.62 -5.29
N LEU A 13 -3.64 -30.33 -3.98
CA LEU A 13 -3.56 -28.96 -3.48
C LEU A 13 -2.29 -28.25 -3.96
N ARG A 14 -1.13 -28.92 -3.91
CA ARG A 14 0.14 -28.36 -4.39
C ARG A 14 0.16 -28.13 -5.90
N ALA A 15 -0.42 -29.05 -6.66
CA ALA A 15 -0.51 -28.94 -8.12
C ALA A 15 -1.42 -27.78 -8.55
N GLY A 16 -2.58 -27.62 -7.89
CA GLY A 16 -3.54 -26.56 -8.18
C GLY A 16 -3.40 -25.30 -7.34
N ALA A 17 -2.30 -25.12 -6.60
CA ALA A 17 -2.14 -23.99 -5.68
C ALA A 17 -2.22 -22.63 -6.39
N GLY A 18 -1.58 -22.52 -7.57
CA GLY A 18 -1.58 -21.30 -8.39
C GLY A 18 -2.92 -20.99 -9.06
N THR A 19 -3.85 -21.95 -9.08
CA THR A 19 -5.21 -21.81 -9.64
C THR A 19 -6.27 -21.92 -8.55
N TYR A 20 -5.91 -21.64 -7.30
CA TYR A 20 -6.84 -21.57 -6.17
C TYR A 20 -7.62 -22.87 -5.93
N ALA A 21 -7.00 -24.05 -6.11
CA ALA A 21 -7.66 -25.34 -5.94
C ALA A 21 -8.28 -25.59 -4.55
N CYS A 22 -7.86 -24.82 -3.53
CA CYS A 22 -8.48 -24.84 -2.21
C CYS A 22 -9.73 -23.94 -2.08
N GLY A 23 -10.05 -23.16 -3.11
CA GLY A 23 -11.15 -22.19 -3.12
C GLY A 23 -12.52 -22.82 -2.91
N GLY A 24 -12.81 -23.95 -3.59
CA GLY A 24 -14.07 -24.67 -3.40
C GLY A 24 -14.27 -25.18 -1.96
N PHE A 25 -13.20 -25.63 -1.31
CA PHE A 25 -13.25 -26.02 0.11
C PHE A 25 -13.57 -24.82 1.00
N LEU A 26 -12.90 -23.68 0.75
CA LEU A 26 -13.12 -22.45 1.50
C LEU A 26 -14.52 -21.87 1.30
N ALA A 27 -15.03 -21.89 0.06
CA ALA A 27 -16.37 -21.41 -0.27
C ALA A 27 -17.44 -22.23 0.46
N GLY A 28 -17.25 -23.54 0.57
CA GLY A 28 -18.14 -24.46 1.29
C GLY A 28 -18.07 -24.41 2.81
N GLN A 29 -17.15 -23.64 3.42
CA GLN A 29 -17.09 -23.50 4.87
C GLN A 29 -18.22 -22.62 5.40
N SER A 30 -18.62 -22.84 6.67
CA SER A 30 -19.52 -21.92 7.37
C SER A 30 -18.90 -20.53 7.53
N ALA A 31 -19.73 -19.51 7.78
CA ALA A 31 -19.25 -18.14 8.00
C ALA A 31 -18.23 -18.05 9.15
N LEU A 32 -18.47 -18.78 10.25
CA LEU A 32 -17.56 -18.84 11.39
C LEU A 32 -16.20 -19.43 11.00
N GLN A 33 -16.21 -20.59 10.34
CA GLN A 33 -14.97 -21.24 9.90
C GLN A 33 -14.17 -20.39 8.92
N ARG A 34 -14.84 -19.68 7.99
CA ARG A 34 -14.16 -18.74 7.09
C ARG A 34 -13.54 -17.58 7.85
N SER A 35 -14.27 -17.03 8.83
CA SER A 35 -13.77 -15.94 9.68
C SER A 35 -12.50 -16.35 10.42
N GLU A 36 -12.46 -17.54 11.01
CA GLU A 36 -11.28 -18.06 11.71
C GLU A 36 -10.06 -18.23 10.76
N ILE A 37 -10.28 -18.78 9.56
CA ILE A 37 -9.21 -18.93 8.56
C ILE A 37 -8.69 -17.56 8.12
N CYS A 38 -9.60 -16.63 7.82
CA CYS A 38 -9.23 -15.29 7.39
C CYS A 38 -8.48 -14.55 8.49
N THR A 39 -8.91 -14.69 9.74
CA THR A 39 -8.25 -14.10 10.91
C THR A 39 -6.82 -14.61 11.03
N SER A 40 -6.60 -15.93 10.99
CA SER A 40 -5.25 -16.52 11.04
C SER A 40 -4.36 -16.00 9.91
N LEU A 41 -4.86 -16.00 8.67
CA LEU A 41 -4.11 -15.50 7.51
C LEU A 41 -3.83 -13.99 7.59
N LEU A 42 -4.76 -13.21 8.12
CA LEU A 42 -4.57 -11.78 8.30
C LEU A 42 -3.47 -11.52 9.33
N PHE A 43 -3.43 -12.24 10.45
CA PHE A 43 -2.35 -12.09 11.42
C PHE A 43 -0.98 -12.48 10.83
N ASP A 44 -0.88 -13.56 10.06
CA ASP A 44 0.36 -13.92 9.36
C ASP A 44 0.81 -12.80 8.39
N ARG A 45 -0.15 -12.07 7.82
CA ARG A 45 0.11 -10.94 6.93
C ARG A 45 0.55 -9.70 7.69
N LEU A 46 -0.15 -9.36 8.76
CA LEU A 46 0.17 -8.22 9.62
C LEU A 46 1.56 -8.40 10.23
N GLU A 47 1.93 -9.60 10.66
CA GLU A 47 3.26 -9.89 11.18
C GLU A 47 4.34 -9.59 10.14
N ARG A 48 4.17 -10.01 8.87
CA ARG A 48 5.11 -9.65 7.80
C ARG A 48 5.16 -8.15 7.54
N LYS A 49 4.00 -7.49 7.50
CA LYS A 49 3.91 -6.04 7.29
C LYS A 49 4.57 -5.28 8.44
N MET A 50 4.46 -5.75 9.67
CA MET A 50 5.14 -5.21 10.84
C MET A 50 6.65 -5.32 10.72
N ARG A 51 7.21 -6.44 10.24
CA ARG A 51 8.66 -6.55 10.01
C ARG A 51 9.18 -5.49 9.03
N MET A 52 8.40 -5.16 7.99
CA MET A 52 8.71 -4.07 7.08
C MET A 52 8.63 -2.70 7.77
N VAL A 53 7.58 -2.45 8.58
CA VAL A 53 7.47 -1.20 9.35
C VAL A 53 8.65 -1.06 10.31
N GLU A 54 9.04 -2.13 11.00
CA GLU A 54 10.15 -2.15 11.94
C GLU A 54 11.48 -1.82 11.26
N ALA A 55 11.73 -2.41 10.08
CA ALA A 55 12.91 -2.08 9.28
C ALA A 55 12.94 -0.58 8.89
N LEU A 56 11.82 -0.03 8.42
CA LEU A 56 11.71 1.40 8.11
C LEU A 56 11.83 2.29 9.35
N ARG A 57 11.39 1.80 10.51
CA ARG A 57 11.46 2.50 11.79
C ARG A 57 12.89 2.60 12.30
N HIS A 58 13.65 1.52 12.22
CA HIS A 58 15.08 1.52 12.51
C HIS A 58 15.86 2.41 11.54
N GLU A 59 15.56 2.34 10.23
CA GLU A 59 16.12 3.25 9.22
C GLU A 59 15.82 4.72 9.56
N ALA A 60 14.63 5.00 10.07
CA ALA A 60 14.18 6.30 10.50
C ALA A 60 14.68 6.72 11.90
N ALA A 61 15.66 6.04 12.48
CA ALA A 61 16.18 6.30 13.83
C ALA A 61 15.06 6.36 14.89
N GLU A 62 14.16 5.37 14.84
CA GLU A 62 13.00 5.22 15.73
C GLU A 62 11.93 6.32 15.60
N ASN A 63 12.03 7.19 14.58
CA ASN A 63 11.11 8.30 14.37
C ASN A 63 9.86 7.88 13.57
N TRP A 64 8.73 7.77 14.26
CA TRP A 64 7.45 7.36 13.68
C TRP A 64 6.89 8.29 12.59
N ASN A 65 7.18 9.60 12.65
CA ASN A 65 6.76 10.53 11.60
C ASN A 65 7.54 10.27 10.30
N GLN A 66 8.85 10.05 10.40
CA GLN A 66 9.68 9.67 9.26
C GLN A 66 9.31 8.25 8.76
N THR A 67 8.99 7.31 9.66
CA THR A 67 8.49 5.97 9.27
C THR A 67 7.18 6.07 8.48
N PHE A 68 6.23 6.89 8.94
CA PHE A 68 4.99 7.17 8.22
C PHE A 68 5.27 7.73 6.83
N TYR A 69 6.17 8.70 6.73
CA TYR A 69 6.56 9.32 5.47
C TYR A 69 7.15 8.30 4.48
N LEU A 70 8.11 7.48 4.91
CA LEU A 70 8.69 6.42 4.08
C LEU A 70 7.63 5.40 3.63
N LEU A 71 6.76 4.97 4.54
CA LEU A 71 5.72 4.00 4.23
C LEU A 71 4.63 4.59 3.31
N TYR A 72 4.32 5.88 3.43
CA TYR A 72 3.39 6.59 2.55
C TYR A 72 3.91 6.58 1.11
N PHE A 73 5.16 7.00 0.89
CA PHE A 73 5.78 6.99 -0.43
C PHE A 73 5.84 5.57 -1.01
N ARG A 74 6.26 4.58 -0.20
CA ARG A 74 6.25 3.17 -0.62
C ARG A 74 4.85 2.71 -1.05
N THR A 75 3.80 3.15 -0.35
CA THR A 75 2.40 2.79 -0.65
C THR A 75 1.88 3.47 -1.91
N LEU A 76 2.33 4.69 -2.23
CA LEU A 76 1.97 5.38 -3.46
C LEU A 76 2.46 4.64 -4.72
N GLY A 77 3.63 4.02 -4.65
CA GLY A 77 4.32 3.38 -5.79
C GLY A 77 3.71 2.09 -6.37
N ASP A 78 2.52 1.70 -5.94
CA ASP A 78 1.87 0.42 -6.28
C ASP A 78 2.87 -0.73 -6.21
N ARG A 79 2.93 -1.71 -7.13
CA ARG A 79 3.97 -2.77 -7.09
C ARG A 79 5.24 -2.39 -7.86
N GLN A 80 5.10 -1.57 -8.91
CA GLN A 80 6.16 -1.34 -9.90
C GLN A 80 7.17 -0.28 -9.45
N ASN A 81 6.75 0.70 -8.65
CA ASN A 81 7.55 1.86 -8.29
C ASN A 81 7.80 1.98 -6.78
N GLN A 82 7.50 0.96 -5.95
CA GLN A 82 7.70 1.03 -4.49
C GLN A 82 9.09 1.50 -4.11
N GLU A 83 10.12 0.95 -4.76
CA GLU A 83 11.50 1.27 -4.44
C GLU A 83 11.92 2.65 -4.97
N ALA A 84 11.40 3.08 -6.12
CA ALA A 84 11.66 4.41 -6.65
C ALA A 84 11.09 5.49 -5.72
N TYR A 85 9.85 5.34 -5.27
CA TYR A 85 9.25 6.25 -4.30
C TYR A 85 9.98 6.21 -2.95
N LEU A 86 10.37 5.03 -2.47
CA LEU A 86 11.10 4.92 -1.21
C LEU A 86 12.49 5.57 -1.29
N THR A 87 13.18 5.40 -2.42
CA THR A 87 14.46 6.08 -2.71
C THR A 87 14.30 7.59 -2.72
N LEU A 88 13.24 8.10 -3.36
CA LEU A 88 12.91 9.53 -3.34
C LEU A 88 12.68 10.04 -1.91
N ALA A 89 11.89 9.31 -1.11
CA ALA A 89 11.58 9.68 0.27
C ALA A 89 12.81 9.63 1.20
N ARG A 90 13.83 8.82 0.88
CA ARG A 90 15.11 8.83 1.58
C ARG A 90 15.94 10.06 1.24
N ARG A 91 15.96 10.47 -0.04
CA ARG A 91 16.67 11.66 -0.51
C ARG A 91 16.05 12.96 0.00
N VAL A 92 14.71 13.02 0.02
CA VAL A 92 13.96 14.15 0.57
C VAL A 92 13.33 13.72 1.89
N SER A 93 14.04 13.92 3.00
CA SER A 93 13.54 13.54 4.33
C SER A 93 12.28 14.30 4.73
N TYR A 94 11.45 13.73 5.62
CA TYR A 94 10.27 14.40 6.13
C TYR A 94 10.63 15.70 6.85
N LYS A 95 11.76 15.72 7.57
CA LYS A 95 12.30 16.92 8.21
C LYS A 95 12.56 18.04 7.20
N THR A 96 13.09 17.71 6.02
CA THR A 96 13.31 18.67 4.94
C THR A 96 11.99 19.21 4.41
N VAL A 97 11.00 18.34 4.19
CA VAL A 97 9.66 18.75 3.77
C VAL A 97 9.03 19.71 4.78
N LEU A 98 9.08 19.38 6.07
CA LEU A 98 8.54 20.24 7.13
C LEU A 98 9.18 21.64 7.19
N ARG A 99 10.47 21.75 6.85
CA ARG A 99 11.17 23.06 6.81
C ARG A 99 10.69 23.96 5.68
N GLU A 100 10.21 23.38 4.58
CA GLU A 100 9.78 24.12 3.38
C GLU A 100 8.25 24.19 3.22
N ARG A 101 7.49 23.52 4.09
CA ARG A 101 6.02 23.34 3.95
C ARG A 101 5.22 24.63 3.80
N LEU A 102 5.70 25.74 4.38
CA LEU A 102 5.02 27.05 4.30
C LEU A 102 4.98 27.62 2.86
N ALA A 103 5.80 27.07 1.96
CA ALA A 103 5.73 27.32 0.53
C ALA A 103 5.46 25.97 -0.17
N PRO A 104 4.19 25.61 -0.48
CA PRO A 104 3.86 24.34 -1.13
C PRO A 104 4.65 24.07 -2.41
N HIS A 105 4.91 25.12 -3.20
CA HIS A 105 5.76 25.02 -4.39
C HIS A 105 7.20 24.60 -4.07
N ALA A 106 7.76 24.94 -2.90
CA ALA A 106 9.10 24.50 -2.48
C ALA A 106 9.12 22.99 -2.18
N VAL A 107 8.08 22.47 -1.50
CA VAL A 107 7.91 21.01 -1.30
C VAL A 107 7.78 20.29 -2.64
N GLU A 108 7.00 20.86 -3.56
CA GLU A 108 6.86 20.30 -4.90
C GLU A 108 8.19 20.31 -5.66
N SER A 109 8.97 21.39 -5.55
CA SER A 109 10.32 21.50 -6.16
C SER A 109 11.28 20.45 -5.58
N LEU A 110 11.25 20.22 -4.27
CA LEU A 110 12.02 19.16 -3.62
C LEU A 110 11.70 17.79 -4.21
N LEU A 111 10.42 17.41 -4.25
CA LEU A 111 10.00 16.08 -4.70
C LEU A 111 10.25 15.89 -6.20
N PHE A 112 9.92 16.86 -7.04
CA PHE A 112 10.13 16.75 -8.48
C PHE A 112 11.60 16.80 -8.87
N GLY A 113 12.36 17.74 -8.33
CA GLY A 113 13.78 17.85 -8.61
C GLY A 113 14.55 16.62 -8.15
N ALA A 114 14.32 16.16 -6.91
CA ALA A 114 14.99 14.99 -6.38
C ALA A 114 14.59 13.69 -7.09
N SER A 115 13.40 13.64 -7.72
CA SER A 115 12.95 12.47 -8.49
C SER A 115 13.67 12.27 -9.82
N GLY A 116 14.32 13.31 -10.35
CA GLY A 116 14.89 13.32 -11.70
C GLY A 116 13.85 13.34 -12.84
N LEU A 117 12.54 13.27 -12.54
CA LEU A 117 11.48 13.17 -13.55
C LEU A 117 11.36 14.42 -14.43
N LEU A 118 11.74 15.61 -13.94
CA LEU A 118 11.66 16.85 -14.71
C LEU A 118 12.45 16.78 -16.04
N ALA A 119 13.50 15.96 -16.10
CA ALA A 119 14.30 15.77 -17.31
C ALA A 119 13.60 14.94 -18.41
N LEU A 120 12.48 14.28 -18.10
CA LEU A 120 11.76 13.39 -19.02
C LEU A 120 10.56 14.07 -19.70
N TYR A 121 10.19 15.29 -19.29
CA TYR A 121 8.97 15.96 -19.74
C TYR A 121 9.27 17.30 -20.41
N PRO A 122 8.36 17.79 -21.27
CA PRO A 122 8.50 19.10 -21.89
C PRO A 122 8.69 20.21 -20.84
N HIS A 123 9.55 21.17 -21.18
CA HIS A 123 9.77 22.34 -20.36
C HIS A 123 8.73 23.42 -20.69
N ASP A 124 8.16 23.98 -19.64
CA ASP A 124 7.29 25.15 -19.62
C ASP A 124 7.67 26.05 -18.43
N THR A 125 7.01 27.19 -18.28
CA THR A 125 7.31 28.12 -17.17
C THR A 125 7.22 27.43 -15.81
N TYR A 126 6.29 26.49 -15.63
CA TYR A 126 6.06 25.78 -14.38
C TYR A 126 7.23 24.85 -14.02
N THR A 127 7.57 23.93 -14.92
CA THR A 127 8.65 22.96 -14.73
C THR A 127 10.02 23.62 -14.63
N LEU A 128 10.27 24.71 -15.36
CA LEU A 128 11.50 25.49 -15.24
C LEU A 128 11.61 26.18 -13.88
N ASN A 129 10.49 26.69 -13.33
CA ASN A 129 10.48 27.23 -11.98
C ASN A 129 10.74 26.16 -10.91
N LEU A 130 10.16 24.96 -11.05
CA LEU A 130 10.46 23.82 -10.16
C LEU A 130 11.95 23.46 -10.19
N ALA A 131 12.54 23.35 -11.39
CA ALA A 131 13.94 23.03 -11.56
C ALA A 131 14.86 24.09 -10.92
N ARG A 132 14.64 25.37 -11.21
CA ARG A 132 15.41 26.48 -10.62
C ARG A 132 15.32 26.53 -9.10
N ASN A 133 14.12 26.34 -8.55
CA ASN A 133 13.94 26.32 -7.10
C ASN A 133 14.63 25.11 -6.47
N PHE A 134 14.60 23.96 -7.14
CA PHE A 134 15.31 22.77 -6.69
C PHE A 134 16.82 22.94 -6.66
N GLU A 135 17.44 23.64 -7.61
CA GLU A 135 18.89 23.90 -7.59
C GLU A 135 19.35 24.53 -6.26
N TYR A 136 18.62 25.54 -5.78
CA TYR A 136 18.88 26.14 -4.48
C TYR A 136 18.62 25.18 -3.32
N LEU A 137 17.50 24.47 -3.33
CA LEU A 137 17.11 23.56 -2.26
C LEU A 137 18.02 22.33 -2.16
N ALA A 138 18.51 21.83 -3.29
CA ALA A 138 19.48 20.76 -3.39
C ALA A 138 20.80 21.16 -2.74
N ALA A 139 21.30 22.37 -3.03
CA ALA A 139 22.49 22.91 -2.37
C ALA A 139 22.29 23.14 -0.87
N LYS A 140 21.11 23.64 -0.47
CA LYS A 140 20.76 23.91 0.94
C LYS A 140 20.69 22.65 1.81
N TYR A 141 20.23 21.55 1.23
CA TYR A 141 19.95 20.30 1.96
C TYR A 141 20.84 19.13 1.56
N ASP A 142 21.83 19.35 0.71
CA ASP A 142 22.72 18.32 0.17
C ASP A 142 21.96 17.16 -0.48
N ILE A 143 21.02 17.51 -1.38
CA ILE A 143 20.15 16.54 -2.05
C ILE A 143 20.68 16.29 -3.47
N GLU A 144 21.18 15.09 -3.69
CA GLU A 144 21.44 14.60 -5.04
C GLU A 144 20.12 14.11 -5.69
N PRO A 145 19.80 14.49 -6.94
CA PRO A 145 18.64 13.95 -7.65
C PRO A 145 18.86 12.50 -8.08
N MET A 146 17.81 11.67 -8.02
CA MET A 146 17.89 10.28 -8.47
C MET A 146 17.85 10.18 -9.99
N PRO A 147 18.45 9.14 -10.59
CA PRO A 147 18.35 8.92 -12.02
C PRO A 147 16.90 8.73 -12.46
N ALA A 148 16.48 9.42 -13.52
CA ALA A 148 15.11 9.33 -14.03
C ALA A 148 14.72 7.91 -14.47
N GLY A 149 15.70 7.10 -14.91
CA GLY A 149 15.50 5.70 -15.29
C GLY A 149 15.17 4.75 -14.12
N ALA A 150 15.20 5.22 -12.87
CA ALA A 150 14.74 4.44 -11.72
C ALA A 150 13.21 4.25 -11.69
N TRP A 151 12.47 5.08 -12.43
CA TRP A 151 11.02 5.01 -12.51
C TRP A 151 10.57 4.06 -13.63
N GLN A 152 9.67 3.15 -13.30
CA GLN A 152 8.93 2.36 -14.27
C GLN A 152 7.72 3.17 -14.72
N LEU A 153 7.74 3.70 -15.94
CA LEU A 153 6.70 4.62 -16.46
C LEU A 153 5.79 3.98 -17.52
N GLY A 154 6.17 2.81 -18.06
CA GLY A 154 5.38 2.07 -19.05
C GLY A 154 4.08 1.50 -18.49
N ASP A 155 3.02 1.50 -19.30
CA ASP A 155 1.71 0.91 -18.98
C ASP A 155 1.05 1.41 -17.67
N ILE A 156 1.38 2.63 -17.24
CA ILE A 156 0.77 3.27 -16.08
C ILE A 156 -0.45 4.09 -16.51
N ARG A 157 -1.57 3.86 -15.83
CA ARG A 157 -2.78 4.70 -15.98
C ARG A 157 -2.45 6.15 -15.61
N PRO A 158 -2.89 7.18 -16.36
CA PRO A 158 -2.56 8.58 -16.09
C PRO A 158 -2.82 9.02 -14.65
N ALA A 159 -3.90 8.52 -14.04
CA ALA A 159 -4.19 8.80 -12.64
C ALA A 159 -3.08 8.30 -11.68
N ASN A 160 -2.44 7.16 -11.94
CA ASN A 160 -1.37 6.60 -11.09
C ASN A 160 0.04 7.01 -11.53
N HIS A 161 0.17 7.88 -12.52
CA HIS A 161 1.46 8.30 -13.05
C HIS A 161 2.29 9.00 -11.96
N PRO A 162 3.61 8.70 -11.81
CA PRO A 162 4.44 9.27 -10.76
C PRO A 162 4.40 10.78 -10.63
N VAL A 163 4.49 11.53 -11.74
CA VAL A 163 4.40 13.00 -11.71
C VAL A 163 3.15 13.50 -10.97
N LEU A 164 1.96 12.98 -11.29
CA LEU A 164 0.72 13.41 -10.65
C LEU A 164 0.69 13.05 -9.16
N ARG A 165 1.24 11.88 -8.82
CA ARG A 165 1.28 11.40 -7.42
C ARG A 165 2.26 12.20 -6.57
N LEU A 166 3.38 12.64 -7.14
CA LEU A 166 4.32 13.53 -6.46
C LEU A 166 3.72 14.90 -6.21
N ALA A 167 2.98 15.46 -7.17
CA ALA A 167 2.25 16.71 -6.97
C ALA A 167 1.21 16.61 -5.84
N GLN A 168 0.45 15.52 -5.81
CA GLN A 168 -0.50 15.25 -4.72
C GLN A 168 0.18 15.04 -3.37
N ALA A 169 1.32 14.35 -3.35
CA ALA A 169 2.10 14.15 -2.14
C ALA A 169 2.69 15.47 -1.62
N ALA A 170 3.18 16.34 -2.52
CA ALA A 170 3.69 17.65 -2.16
C ALA A 170 2.63 18.48 -1.44
N GLU A 171 1.43 18.55 -2.01
CA GLU A 171 0.32 19.29 -1.41
C GLU A 171 -0.09 18.67 -0.05
N PHE A 172 -0.20 17.34 0.02
CA PHE A 172 -0.56 16.64 1.26
C PHE A 172 0.39 16.95 2.42
N PHE A 173 1.71 16.93 2.18
CA PHE A 173 2.69 17.22 3.23
C PHE A 173 2.95 18.71 3.45
N ALA A 174 2.57 19.59 2.52
CA ALA A 174 2.63 21.03 2.74
C ALA A 174 1.56 21.50 3.74
N GLN A 175 0.39 20.86 3.74
CA GLN A 175 -0.78 21.28 4.50
C GLN A 175 -0.73 20.98 6.00
N ASP A 176 -0.03 19.93 6.44
CA ASP A 176 -0.16 19.43 7.81
C ASP A 176 1.15 18.82 8.34
N GLU A 177 1.55 19.19 9.55
CA GLU A 177 2.74 18.67 10.24
C GLU A 177 2.47 17.43 11.11
N PHE A 178 1.20 17.15 11.43
CA PHE A 178 0.73 16.08 12.30
C PHE A 178 0.00 14.95 11.54
N VAL A 179 0.36 14.74 10.27
CA VAL A 179 -0.26 13.72 9.40
C VAL A 179 -0.25 12.30 9.98
N MET A 180 0.79 11.92 10.72
CA MET A 180 0.88 10.61 11.37
C MET A 180 -0.16 10.47 12.48
N GLU A 181 -0.32 11.48 13.34
CA GLU A 181 -1.31 11.49 14.41
C GLU A 181 -2.74 11.41 13.84
N ARG A 182 -3.04 12.20 12.81
CA ARG A 182 -4.33 12.15 12.11
C ARG A 182 -4.61 10.79 11.50
N ALA A 183 -3.60 10.15 10.89
CA ALA A 183 -3.72 8.79 10.39
C ALA A 183 -3.99 7.78 11.54
N MET A 184 -3.36 7.95 12.70
CA MET A 184 -3.62 7.11 13.88
C MET A 184 -5.03 7.31 14.45
N ALA A 185 -5.70 8.43 14.14
CA ALA A 185 -7.06 8.73 14.57
C ALA A 185 -8.15 8.21 13.60
N CYS A 186 -7.81 7.85 12.35
CA CYS A 186 -8.81 7.35 11.38
C CYS A 186 -9.43 5.99 11.79
N ARG A 187 -10.74 5.88 11.68
CA ARG A 187 -11.59 4.71 12.00
C ARG A 187 -12.58 4.35 10.89
N THR A 188 -12.83 5.23 9.91
CA THR A 188 -13.76 4.99 8.80
C THR A 188 -13.17 5.30 7.43
N GLU A 189 -13.80 4.81 6.36
CA GLU A 189 -13.44 5.14 4.99
C GLU A 189 -13.55 6.65 4.72
N GLU A 190 -14.58 7.32 5.23
CA GLU A 190 -14.78 8.76 5.06
C GLU A 190 -13.63 9.58 5.66
N GLU A 191 -13.11 9.16 6.81
CA GLU A 191 -11.98 9.83 7.46
C GLU A 191 -10.68 9.63 6.66
N ILE A 192 -10.45 8.42 6.14
CA ILE A 192 -9.34 8.13 5.22
C ILE A 192 -9.44 9.02 3.98
N ARG A 193 -10.62 9.08 3.35
CA ARG A 193 -10.84 9.94 2.17
C ARG A 193 -10.63 11.41 2.50
N ARG A 194 -11.14 11.89 3.64
CA ARG A 194 -10.96 13.28 4.09
C ARG A 194 -9.49 13.63 4.29
N LEU A 195 -8.69 12.68 4.79
CA LEU A 195 -7.26 12.89 5.03
C LEU A 195 -6.43 12.86 3.74
N PHE A 196 -6.68 11.90 2.84
CA PHE A 196 -5.78 11.62 1.72
C PHE A 196 -6.27 12.10 0.34
N CYS A 197 -7.54 12.45 0.16
CA CYS A 197 -8.09 12.93 -1.13
C CYS A 197 -7.74 14.40 -1.41
N VAL A 198 -6.47 14.78 -1.22
CA VAL A 198 -5.93 16.11 -1.50
C VAL A 198 -5.90 16.34 -3.01
N GLU A 199 -6.21 17.58 -3.42
CA GLU A 199 -6.11 18.05 -4.80
C GLU A 199 -4.69 18.57 -5.06
N ALA A 200 -4.07 18.21 -6.18
CA ALA A 200 -2.79 18.81 -6.56
C ALA A 200 -2.92 20.31 -6.85
N SER A 201 -1.78 21.02 -6.92
CA SER A 201 -1.71 22.45 -7.21
C SER A 201 -2.39 22.83 -8.54
N ASP A 202 -2.79 24.10 -8.69
CA ASP A 202 -3.63 24.58 -9.80
C ASP A 202 -3.11 24.20 -11.19
N TYR A 203 -1.78 24.16 -11.37
CA TYR A 203 -1.15 23.72 -12.61
C TYR A 203 -1.67 22.35 -13.09
N TRP A 204 -1.85 21.41 -12.17
CA TRP A 204 -2.26 20.05 -12.48
C TRP A 204 -3.70 19.96 -12.91
N ARG A 205 -4.56 20.94 -12.62
CA ARG A 205 -5.97 20.90 -13.04
C ARG A 205 -6.11 20.70 -14.55
N THR A 206 -5.23 21.31 -15.33
CA THR A 206 -5.17 21.18 -16.78
C THR A 206 -4.08 20.24 -17.27
N HIS A 207 -3.19 19.74 -16.40
CA HIS A 207 -2.04 18.90 -16.80
C HIS A 207 -2.11 17.52 -16.13
N HIS A 208 -2.08 16.44 -16.94
CA HIS A 208 -1.81 15.09 -16.42
C HIS A 208 -0.31 14.73 -16.51
N ILE A 209 0.36 15.35 -17.47
CA ILE A 209 1.78 15.25 -17.75
C ILE A 209 2.28 16.70 -17.86
N PRO A 210 3.45 17.05 -17.30
CA PRO A 210 3.98 18.40 -17.43
C PRO A 210 4.10 18.86 -18.89
N GLY A 211 3.81 20.13 -19.12
CA GLY A 211 3.92 20.83 -20.41
C GLY A 211 2.85 20.47 -21.45
N ILE A 212 1.92 19.55 -21.12
CA ILE A 212 0.82 19.14 -22.01
C ILE A 212 -0.52 19.46 -21.35
N ALA A 213 -1.11 20.58 -21.77
CA ALA A 213 -2.42 21.01 -21.30
C ALA A 213 -3.55 20.15 -21.91
N GLY A 214 -4.61 19.98 -21.13
CA GLY A 214 -5.86 19.34 -21.51
C GLY A 214 -7.03 19.90 -20.69
N ASP A 215 -8.09 19.10 -20.55
CA ASP A 215 -9.30 19.52 -19.83
C ASP A 215 -9.02 19.93 -18.38
N ASP A 216 -9.59 21.06 -17.98
CA ASP A 216 -9.62 21.50 -16.57
C ASP A 216 -10.50 20.56 -15.75
N ARG A 217 -9.84 19.79 -14.87
CA ARG A 217 -10.51 18.91 -13.89
C ARG A 217 -9.69 18.83 -12.61
N PRO A 218 -10.34 18.82 -11.43
CA PRO A 218 -9.67 18.58 -10.16
C PRO A 218 -8.81 17.32 -10.18
N LYS A 219 -7.54 17.43 -9.79
CA LYS A 219 -6.63 16.28 -9.70
C LYS A 219 -6.51 15.79 -8.27
N ARG A 220 -7.58 15.14 -7.80
CA ARG A 220 -7.64 14.55 -6.47
C ARG A 220 -7.16 13.11 -6.46
N LEU A 221 -6.61 12.69 -5.33
CA LEU A 221 -6.39 11.27 -5.07
C LEU A 221 -7.76 10.59 -4.95
N GLY A 222 -8.09 9.72 -5.91
CA GLY A 222 -9.41 9.08 -5.97
C GLY A 222 -9.65 8.05 -4.86
N THR A 223 -10.92 7.72 -4.60
CA THR A 223 -11.37 6.78 -3.56
C THR A 223 -10.62 5.46 -3.56
N PHE A 224 -10.40 4.87 -4.75
CA PHE A 224 -9.65 3.62 -4.88
C PHE A 224 -8.25 3.72 -4.24
N LYS A 225 -7.48 4.78 -4.55
CA LYS A 225 -6.14 4.94 -3.99
C LYS A 225 -6.21 5.29 -2.50
N ALA A 226 -7.21 6.05 -2.06
CA ALA A 226 -7.39 6.36 -0.64
C ALA A 226 -7.63 5.07 0.16
N ASN A 227 -8.43 4.14 -0.36
CA ASN A 227 -8.66 2.84 0.27
C ASN A 227 -7.39 2.00 0.28
N ILE A 228 -6.58 1.99 -0.79
CA ILE A 228 -5.27 1.34 -0.79
C ILE A 228 -4.34 1.91 0.29
N ILE A 229 -4.35 3.23 0.51
CA ILE A 229 -3.61 3.88 1.60
C ILE A 229 -4.19 3.47 2.97
N GLY A 230 -5.51 3.47 3.15
CA GLY A 230 -6.15 3.00 4.38
C GLY A 230 -5.73 1.57 4.75
N ILE A 231 -5.70 0.68 3.76
CA ILE A 231 -5.32 -0.73 3.91
C ILE A 231 -3.81 -0.87 4.16
N ASN A 232 -2.94 -0.32 3.31
CA ASN A 232 -1.51 -0.64 3.33
C ASN A 232 -0.65 0.30 4.16
N LEU A 233 -1.14 1.50 4.49
CA LEU A 233 -0.46 2.48 5.33
C LEU A 233 -1.13 2.59 6.70
N VAL A 234 -2.40 2.99 6.74
CA VAL A 234 -3.03 3.38 8.01
C VAL A 234 -3.26 2.20 8.92
N SER A 235 -3.95 1.15 8.45
CA SER A 235 -4.21 -0.03 9.28
C SER A 235 -2.91 -0.71 9.74
N VAL A 236 -1.92 -0.80 8.84
CA VAL A 236 -0.61 -1.39 9.13
C VAL A 236 0.14 -0.59 10.20
N LEU A 237 0.17 0.74 10.09
CA LEU A 237 0.81 1.59 11.09
C LEU A 237 0.07 1.59 12.42
N GLN A 238 -1.27 1.63 12.42
CA GLN A 238 -2.05 1.55 13.65
C GLN A 238 -1.75 0.23 14.40
N PHE A 239 -1.72 -0.88 13.67
CA PHE A 239 -1.41 -2.18 14.26
C PHE A 239 0.05 -2.25 14.77
N ALA A 240 1.01 -1.77 13.97
CA ALA A 240 2.43 -1.77 14.36
C ALA A 240 2.71 -0.84 15.56
N TYR A 241 2.22 0.40 15.51
CA TYR A 241 2.37 1.37 16.60
C TYR A 241 1.65 0.93 17.86
N GLY A 242 0.43 0.39 17.73
CA GLY A 242 -0.32 -0.19 18.84
C GLY A 242 0.40 -1.37 19.50
N SER A 243 1.04 -2.22 18.70
CA SER A 243 1.85 -3.34 19.21
C SER A 243 3.11 -2.84 19.93
N TYR A 244 3.80 -1.86 19.36
CA TYR A 244 5.00 -1.26 19.97
C TYR A 244 4.70 -0.55 21.30
N THR A 245 3.57 0.16 21.37
CA THR A 245 3.18 0.95 22.55
C THR A 245 2.31 0.20 23.56
N GLY A 246 1.96 -1.08 23.29
CA GLY A 246 1.04 -1.85 24.14
C GLY A 246 -0.41 -1.36 24.13
N ARG A 247 -0.82 -0.57 23.12
CA ARG A 247 -2.17 -0.01 22.99
C ARG A 247 -3.08 -0.96 22.21
N GLU A 248 -3.74 -1.87 22.92
CA GLU A 248 -4.67 -2.85 22.33
C GLU A 248 -5.81 -2.20 21.55
N ALA A 249 -6.42 -1.14 22.08
CA ALA A 249 -7.49 -0.40 21.40
C ALA A 249 -7.09 0.12 20.01
N LEU A 250 -5.80 0.43 19.79
CA LEU A 250 -5.31 0.87 18.48
C LEU A 250 -5.11 -0.32 17.51
N ARG A 251 -4.70 -1.47 18.02
CA ARG A 251 -4.63 -2.71 17.23
C ARG A 251 -6.04 -3.15 16.80
N ASP A 252 -7.02 -3.06 17.69
CA ASP A 252 -8.42 -3.35 17.38
C ASP A 252 -9.00 -2.35 16.38
N SER A 253 -8.63 -1.07 16.51
CA SER A 253 -8.99 -0.04 15.53
C SER A 253 -8.46 -0.36 14.13
N ALA A 254 -7.24 -0.89 14.02
CA ALA A 254 -6.67 -1.31 12.74
C ALA A 254 -7.46 -2.46 12.10
N LEU A 255 -7.83 -3.48 12.89
CA LEU A 255 -8.65 -4.60 12.41
C LEU A 255 -10.04 -4.14 12.00
N THR A 256 -10.68 -3.31 12.83
CA THR A 256 -11.99 -2.72 12.56
C THR A 256 -11.96 -1.87 11.28
N LEU A 257 -10.88 -1.12 11.05
CA LEU A 257 -10.71 -0.34 9.82
C LEU A 257 -10.65 -1.25 8.59
N LEU A 258 -9.93 -2.38 8.66
CA LEU A 258 -9.89 -3.37 7.58
C LEU A 258 -11.24 -4.04 7.34
N GLU A 259 -12.05 -4.25 8.37
CA GLU A 259 -13.41 -4.78 8.21
C GLU A 259 -14.36 -3.78 7.53
N ARG A 260 -14.15 -2.48 7.75
CA ARG A 260 -14.97 -1.41 7.20
C ARG A 260 -14.58 -0.99 5.78
N LEU A 261 -13.31 -1.12 5.41
CA LEU A 261 -12.85 -0.80 4.07
C LEU A 261 -13.29 -1.89 3.07
N PRO A 262 -13.65 -1.52 1.82
CA PRO A 262 -14.07 -2.48 0.82
C PRO A 262 -12.92 -3.42 0.45
N ALA A 263 -13.26 -4.64 0.03
CA ALA A 263 -12.29 -5.57 -0.52
C ALA A 263 -11.53 -4.95 -1.71
N GLU A 264 -10.23 -5.22 -1.78
CA GLU A 264 -9.41 -4.74 -2.91
C GLU A 264 -9.84 -5.40 -4.22
N ASP A 265 -9.88 -4.63 -5.31
CA ASP A 265 -10.01 -5.19 -6.65
C ASP A 265 -8.62 -5.37 -7.29
N ASN A 266 -8.17 -6.62 -7.35
CA ASN A 266 -6.92 -6.98 -8.00
C ASN A 266 -7.00 -8.37 -8.63
N ARG A 267 -5.95 -8.77 -9.37
CA ARG A 267 -5.91 -10.06 -10.08
C ARG A 267 -6.10 -11.28 -9.16
N TYR A 268 -5.72 -11.17 -7.89
CA TYR A 268 -5.87 -12.27 -6.93
C TYR A 268 -7.32 -12.39 -6.49
N MET A 269 -7.99 -11.27 -6.19
CA MET A 269 -9.40 -11.29 -5.79
C MET A 269 -10.31 -11.75 -6.93
N ARG A 270 -9.99 -11.41 -8.19
CA ARG A 270 -10.66 -11.99 -9.36
C ARG A 270 -10.47 -13.51 -9.43
N GLY A 271 -9.26 -14.01 -9.19
CA GLY A 271 -9.01 -15.45 -9.14
C GLY A 271 -9.75 -16.18 -8.01
N TRP A 272 -9.89 -15.55 -6.84
CA TRP A 272 -10.70 -16.08 -5.75
C TRP A 272 -12.20 -16.05 -6.06
N HIS A 273 -12.69 -15.00 -6.71
CA HIS A 273 -14.07 -14.92 -7.19
C HIS A 273 -14.39 -16.09 -8.13
N ASP A 274 -13.52 -16.36 -9.10
CA ASP A 274 -13.68 -17.48 -10.04
C ASP A 274 -13.65 -18.84 -9.32
N ALA A 275 -12.99 -18.91 -8.17
CA ALA A 275 -12.96 -20.08 -7.29
C ALA A 275 -14.14 -20.14 -6.28
N GLY A 276 -15.14 -19.25 -6.42
CA GLY A 276 -16.36 -19.23 -5.62
C GLY A 276 -16.28 -18.40 -4.33
N LEU A 277 -15.27 -17.55 -4.18
CA LEU A 277 -15.09 -16.68 -3.00
C LEU A 277 -15.10 -15.21 -3.37
N THR A 278 -16.11 -14.48 -2.89
CA THR A 278 -16.19 -13.02 -3.03
C THR A 278 -15.89 -12.36 -1.70
N PRO A 279 -14.68 -11.80 -1.49
CA PRO A 279 -14.37 -11.07 -0.27
C PRO A 279 -15.20 -9.79 -0.19
N ARG A 280 -15.69 -9.46 1.01
CA ARG A 280 -16.56 -8.30 1.24
C ARG A 280 -15.83 -7.10 1.83
N SER A 281 -14.73 -7.34 2.52
CA SER A 281 -13.94 -6.32 3.19
C SER A 281 -12.45 -6.45 2.90
N ALA A 282 -11.68 -5.40 3.20
CA ALA A 282 -10.24 -5.43 3.12
C ALA A 282 -9.64 -6.48 4.07
N PHE A 283 -10.29 -6.77 5.19
CA PHE A 283 -9.92 -7.87 6.10
C PHE A 283 -9.87 -9.20 5.33
N GLU A 284 -10.96 -9.55 4.64
CA GLU A 284 -11.05 -10.79 3.86
C GLU A 284 -10.09 -10.76 2.66
N SER A 285 -9.99 -9.63 1.93
CA SER A 285 -9.09 -9.54 0.77
C SER A 285 -7.62 -9.63 1.14
N GLN A 286 -7.20 -9.02 2.26
CA GLN A 286 -5.83 -9.11 2.76
C GLN A 286 -5.50 -10.54 3.22
N ALA A 287 -6.43 -11.24 3.89
CA ALA A 287 -6.26 -12.64 4.26
C ALA A 287 -6.13 -13.56 3.04
N LEU A 288 -6.98 -13.39 2.03
CA LEU A 288 -6.92 -14.17 0.79
C LEU A 288 -5.67 -13.82 -0.04
N LEU A 289 -5.20 -12.58 0.03
CA LEU A 289 -3.95 -12.17 -0.61
C LEU A 289 -2.75 -12.84 0.05
N GLN A 290 -2.72 -12.94 1.38
CA GLN A 290 -1.72 -13.72 2.12
C GLN A 290 -1.67 -15.17 1.65
N LEU A 291 -2.83 -15.82 1.59
CA LEU A 291 -2.94 -17.20 1.16
C LEU A 291 -2.37 -17.36 -0.26
N ALA A 292 -2.75 -16.45 -1.17
CA ALA A 292 -2.32 -16.50 -2.56
C ALA A 292 -0.81 -16.28 -2.72
N THR A 293 -0.24 -15.23 -2.12
CA THR A 293 1.15 -14.81 -2.41
C THR A 293 2.21 -15.57 -1.64
N GLU A 294 1.87 -16.22 -0.53
CA GLU A 294 2.86 -16.69 0.44
C GLU A 294 2.79 -18.20 0.68
N TYR A 295 1.58 -18.74 0.59
CA TYR A 295 1.35 -20.16 0.73
C TYR A 295 1.15 -20.80 -0.64
N CYS A 296 0.19 -20.31 -1.42
CA CYS A 296 -0.14 -20.88 -2.72
C CYS A 296 1.01 -20.73 -3.73
N ALA A 297 1.58 -19.53 -3.86
CA ALA A 297 2.72 -19.29 -4.76
C ALA A 297 3.93 -20.19 -4.44
N ALA A 298 4.17 -20.45 -3.15
CA ALA A 298 5.26 -21.32 -2.67
C ALA A 298 4.85 -22.79 -2.51
N LYS A 299 3.62 -23.18 -2.86
CA LYS A 299 3.06 -24.53 -2.67
C LYS A 299 3.15 -25.06 -1.22
N ARG A 300 3.14 -24.18 -0.22
CA ARG A 300 3.21 -24.48 1.23
C ARG A 300 1.85 -24.92 1.81
N CYS A 301 1.11 -25.75 1.08
CA CYS A 301 -0.25 -26.16 1.45
C CYS A 301 -0.30 -26.96 2.76
N ALA A 302 0.79 -27.65 3.15
CA ALA A 302 0.87 -28.39 4.40
C ALA A 302 0.93 -27.46 5.64
N GLU A 303 1.40 -26.23 5.46
CA GLU A 303 1.56 -25.24 6.54
C GLU A 303 0.38 -24.27 6.60
N CYS A 304 -0.31 -24.05 5.48
CA CYS A 304 -1.37 -23.05 5.43
C CYS A 304 -2.61 -23.48 6.25
N PRO A 305 -3.34 -22.53 6.87
CA PRO A 305 -4.54 -22.82 7.66
C PRO A 305 -5.61 -23.63 6.91
N VAL A 306 -5.71 -23.41 5.60
CA VAL A 306 -6.70 -24.07 4.72
C VAL A 306 -6.32 -25.53 4.49
N GLY A 307 -5.09 -25.80 4.05
CA GLY A 307 -4.65 -27.15 3.73
C GLY A 307 -4.60 -28.04 4.97
N ARG A 308 -4.20 -27.49 6.13
CA ARG A 308 -4.27 -28.21 7.41
C ARG A 308 -5.70 -28.62 7.75
N ARG A 309 -6.70 -27.75 7.56
CA ARG A 309 -8.11 -28.10 7.78
C ARG A 309 -8.62 -29.15 6.80
N ILE A 310 -8.24 -29.07 5.51
CA ILE A 310 -8.60 -30.09 4.51
C ILE A 310 -8.09 -31.46 4.94
N LEU A 311 -6.82 -31.55 5.36
CA LEU A 311 -6.24 -32.81 5.83
C LEU A 311 -6.90 -33.32 7.11
N ASN A 312 -7.21 -32.44 8.07
CA ASN A 312 -7.88 -32.83 9.30
C ASN A 312 -9.30 -33.35 9.06
N ASN A 313 -10.07 -32.74 8.15
CA ASN A 313 -11.41 -33.22 7.81
C ASN A 313 -11.39 -34.62 7.18
N LEU A 314 -10.34 -34.95 6.40
CA LEU A 314 -10.15 -36.30 5.85
C LEU A 314 -9.87 -37.34 6.95
N LYS A 315 -9.31 -36.94 8.10
CA LYS A 315 -9.10 -37.84 9.25
C LYS A 315 -10.39 -38.10 10.00
N ILE A 316 -11.18 -37.06 10.25
CA ILE A 316 -12.42 -37.14 11.04
C ILE A 316 -13.51 -37.92 10.29
N GLY A 317 -13.65 -37.73 8.98
CA GLY A 317 -14.63 -38.47 8.16
C GLY A 317 -14.34 -39.97 7.95
N ASN A 318 -13.34 -40.53 8.63
CA ASN A 318 -13.06 -41.97 8.69
C ASN A 318 -13.35 -42.60 10.08
N ASN A 319 -13.85 -41.81 11.03
CA ASN A 319 -14.48 -42.31 12.26
C ASN A 319 -16.01 -42.18 12.15
#